data_AF-A0A378A428-F1
#
_entry.id   AF-A0A378A428-F1
#
_cell.length_a   1.000
_cell.length_b   1.000
_cell.length_c   1.000
_cell.angle_alpha   90.00
_cell.angle_beta   90.00
_cell.angle_gamma   90.00
#
_symmetry.space_group_name_H-M   'P 1'
#
loop_
_entity.id
_entity.type
_entity.pdbx_description
1 polymer ?
#
loop_
_entity_poly.entity_id
_entity_poly.type
_entity_poly.pdbx_seq_one_letter_code
_entity_poly.pdbx_strand_id
1 'polypeptide(L)'
;MPWRRWLTRWISSSVAWERRAGRPGSKEAFVHADYTLVVDTALTGKRLGAQHMLVVSAMGANAHSPFFYNRVKGEMEAALIEQDWPRLTIARPSMLSGEREKKRANETFLAPLFRLLPGNWKSIAARDVAIALLAEALSPTHEGVRILSSSELRERPARQAE
;
A
#
# COMPACT_ATOMS: atom_id res chain seq x y z
N MET A 1 10.84 -27.90 -14.85
CA MET A 1 10.50 -26.49 -15.12
C MET A 1 11.25 -25.56 -14.15
N PRO A 2 12.09 -24.63 -14.64
CA PRO A 2 12.95 -23.76 -13.82
C PRO A 2 12.20 -22.89 -12.81
N TRP A 3 10.99 -22.44 -13.13
CA TRP A 3 10.19 -21.54 -12.31
C TRP A 3 9.69 -22.16 -11.00
N ARG A 4 9.45 -23.48 -10.96
CA ARG A 4 9.00 -24.17 -9.74
C ARG A 4 10.07 -24.12 -8.65
N ARG A 5 11.33 -24.40 -9.00
CA ARG A 5 12.46 -24.31 -8.07
C ARG A 5 12.71 -22.88 -7.58
N TRP A 6 12.47 -21.88 -8.44
CA TRP A 6 12.58 -20.47 -8.07
C TRP A 6 11.47 -20.03 -7.10
N LEU A 7 10.21 -20.41 -7.39
CA LEU A 7 9.06 -20.13 -6.53
C LEU A 7 9.19 -20.80 -5.15
N THR A 8 9.62 -22.06 -5.10
CA THR A 8 9.85 -22.76 -3.82
C THR A 8 10.98 -22.14 -3.02
N ARG A 9 12.05 -21.68 -3.69
CA ARG A 9 13.15 -20.96 -3.04
C ARG A 9 12.73 -19.58 -2.54
N TRP A 10 11.86 -18.88 -3.28
CA TRP A 10 11.29 -17.59 -2.87
C TRP A 10 10.36 -17.75 -1.67
N ILE A 11 9.39 -18.66 -1.71
CA ILE A 11 8.49 -18.97 -0.58
C ILE A 11 9.30 -19.40 0.66
N SER A 12 10.30 -20.26 0.49
CA SER A 12 11.16 -20.69 1.60
C SER A 12 11.98 -19.54 2.19
N SER A 13 12.44 -18.60 1.34
CA SER A 13 13.18 -17.41 1.77
C SER A 13 12.27 -16.43 2.51
N SER A 14 11.05 -16.20 2.02
CA SER A 14 10.03 -15.35 2.65
C SER A 14 9.61 -15.90 4.02
N VAL A 15 9.33 -17.21 4.12
CA VAL A 15 8.94 -17.88 5.39
C VAL A 15 10.10 -17.94 6.40
N ALA A 16 11.36 -18.02 5.94
CA ALA A 16 12.54 -17.93 6.80
C ALA A 16 12.84 -16.50 7.28
N TRP A 17 12.26 -15.49 6.62
CA TRP A 17 12.41 -14.07 6.97
C TRP A 17 11.27 -13.59 7.88
N GLU A 18 10.05 -14.08 7.65
CA GLU A 18 8.86 -13.83 8.49
C GLU A 18 9.09 -14.28 9.94
N ARG A 19 9.83 -15.37 10.15
CA ARG A 19 10.30 -15.83 11.48
C ARG A 19 11.31 -14.88 12.17
N ARG A 20 11.97 -13.97 11.44
CA ARG A 20 12.89 -12.95 11.97
C ARG A 20 12.24 -11.57 12.14
N ALA A 21 11.13 -11.31 11.44
CA ALA A 21 10.37 -10.06 11.48
C ALA A 21 9.62 -9.81 12.82
N GLY A 22 9.62 -10.77 13.74
CA GLY A 22 9.04 -10.62 15.09
C GLY A 22 9.86 -9.77 16.07
N ARG A 23 10.97 -9.14 15.64
CA ARG A 23 11.76 -8.24 16.49
C ARG A 23 11.34 -6.78 16.28
N PRO A 24 11.16 -5.99 17.36
CA PRO A 24 10.87 -4.57 17.22
C PRO A 24 12.11 -3.84 16.68
N GLY A 25 11.99 -3.26 15.47
CA GLY A 25 12.95 -2.32 14.89
C GLY A 25 13.87 -2.89 13.81
N SER A 26 13.60 -2.54 12.54
CA SER A 26 14.63 -2.08 11.60
C SER A 26 13.92 -1.36 10.45
N LYS A 27 14.38 -0.16 10.08
CA LYS A 27 13.82 0.59 8.94
C LYS A 27 13.89 -0.22 7.65
N GLU A 28 14.87 -1.10 7.59
CA GLU A 28 15.14 -2.07 6.54
C GLU A 28 14.01 -3.09 6.40
N ALA A 29 13.45 -3.60 7.50
CA ALA A 29 12.29 -4.48 7.44
C ALA A 29 11.05 -3.75 6.88
N PHE A 30 10.88 -2.48 7.25
CA PHE A 30 9.82 -1.65 6.70
C PHE A 30 10.02 -1.38 5.19
N VAL A 31 11.21 -0.98 4.76
CA VAL A 31 11.52 -0.79 3.32
C VAL A 31 11.33 -2.11 2.56
N HIS A 32 11.74 -3.23 3.14
CA HIS A 32 11.57 -4.51 2.47
C HIS A 32 10.08 -4.82 2.22
N ALA A 33 9.23 -4.64 3.23
CA ALA A 33 7.80 -4.90 3.11
C ALA A 33 7.08 -3.89 2.20
N ASP A 34 7.29 -2.59 2.44
CA ASP A 34 6.50 -1.52 1.83
C ASP A 34 7.06 -1.01 0.49
N TYR A 35 8.30 -1.39 0.13
CA TYR A 35 8.91 -1.07 -1.16
C TYR A 35 9.32 -2.34 -1.90
N THR A 36 10.26 -3.12 -1.35
CA THR A 36 10.95 -4.18 -2.12
C THR A 36 9.96 -5.25 -2.58
N LEU A 37 9.19 -5.82 -1.65
CA LEU A 37 8.22 -6.87 -1.96
C LEU A 37 7.15 -6.37 -2.93
N VAL A 38 6.70 -5.11 -2.80
CA VAL A 38 5.68 -4.53 -3.68
C VAL A 38 6.21 -4.39 -5.11
N VAL A 39 7.38 -3.76 -5.27
CA VAL A 39 8.01 -3.52 -6.57
C VAL A 39 8.37 -4.82 -7.28
N ASP A 40 8.93 -5.80 -6.56
CA ASP A 40 9.31 -7.10 -7.11
C ASP A 40 8.09 -7.95 -7.48
N THR A 41 7.03 -7.91 -6.66
CA THR A 41 5.76 -8.61 -6.96
C THR A 41 5.13 -8.01 -8.19
N ALA A 42 5.12 -6.68 -8.30
CA ALA A 42 4.64 -5.99 -9.48
C ALA A 42 5.42 -6.44 -10.73
N LEU A 43 6.74 -6.32 -10.72
CA LEU A 43 7.56 -6.71 -11.87
C LEU A 43 7.34 -8.17 -12.28
N THR A 44 7.21 -9.06 -11.30
CA THR A 44 6.92 -10.48 -11.52
C THR A 44 5.54 -10.68 -12.14
N GLY A 45 4.51 -10.01 -11.61
CA GLY A 45 3.16 -10.04 -12.17
C GLY A 45 3.13 -9.58 -13.63
N LYS A 46 3.81 -8.47 -13.94
CA LYS A 46 3.92 -7.95 -15.31
C LYS A 46 4.57 -8.98 -16.25
N ARG A 47 5.66 -9.62 -15.81
CA ARG A 47 6.33 -10.70 -16.58
C ARG A 47 5.46 -11.94 -16.80
N LEU A 48 4.51 -12.20 -15.90
CA LEU A 48 3.53 -13.27 -16.03
C LEU A 48 2.30 -12.89 -16.87
N GLY A 49 2.26 -11.67 -17.41
CA GLY A 49 1.20 -11.20 -18.30
C GLY A 49 0.07 -10.45 -17.61
N ALA A 50 0.19 -10.14 -16.30
CA ALA A 50 -0.78 -9.26 -15.64
C ALA A 50 -0.81 -7.88 -16.35
N GLN A 51 -2.03 -7.36 -16.55
CA GLN A 51 -2.25 -6.09 -17.26
C GLN A 51 -2.53 -4.93 -16.30
N HIS A 52 -2.98 -5.23 -15.07
CA HIS A 52 -3.42 -4.22 -14.10
C HIS A 52 -2.74 -4.45 -12.74
N MET A 53 -1.96 -3.47 -12.30
CA MET A 53 -1.40 -3.42 -10.96
C MET A 53 -2.22 -2.47 -10.09
N LEU A 54 -2.68 -2.94 -8.93
CA LEU A 54 -3.32 -2.11 -7.92
C LEU A 54 -2.49 -2.15 -6.64
N VAL A 55 -2.20 -0.98 -6.07
CA VAL A 55 -1.37 -0.86 -4.86
C VAL A 55 -1.99 0.09 -3.85
N VAL A 56 -1.87 -0.25 -2.56
CA VAL A 56 -2.19 0.65 -1.45
C VAL A 56 -0.94 1.41 -1.02
N SER A 57 -0.96 2.71 -1.28
CA SER A 57 0.03 3.68 -0.82
C SER A 57 -0.52 4.46 0.38
N ALA A 58 -0.24 5.76 0.48
CA ALA A 58 -0.66 6.62 1.56
C ALA A 58 -0.91 8.05 1.11
N MET A 59 -1.79 8.75 1.82
CA MET A 59 -1.91 10.19 1.73
C MET A 59 -0.57 10.86 2.06
N GLY A 60 -0.10 11.75 1.18
CA GLY A 60 1.17 12.45 1.36
C GLY A 60 2.41 11.66 0.93
N ALA A 61 2.25 10.50 0.27
CA ALA A 61 3.36 9.79 -0.38
C ALA A 61 4.12 10.71 -1.33
N ASN A 62 5.42 10.87 -1.10
CA ASN A 62 6.32 11.74 -1.86
C ASN A 62 7.77 11.30 -1.61
N ALA A 63 8.49 10.95 -2.67
CA ALA A 63 9.89 10.48 -2.61
C ALA A 63 10.87 11.52 -2.03
N HIS A 64 10.49 12.80 -1.99
CA HIS A 64 11.28 13.88 -1.40
C HIS A 64 10.81 14.26 0.02
N SER A 65 9.91 13.50 0.64
CA SER A 65 9.40 13.80 1.97
C SER A 65 10.50 13.68 3.04
N PRO A 66 10.55 14.58 4.04
CA PRO A 66 11.41 14.40 5.21
C PRO A 66 10.90 13.28 6.13
N PHE A 67 9.63 12.87 5.98
CA PHE A 67 9.03 11.80 6.77
C PHE A 67 9.28 10.44 6.12
N PHE A 68 10.00 9.57 6.83
CA PHE A 68 10.43 8.25 6.32
C PHE A 68 9.31 7.42 5.70
N TYR A 69 8.14 7.32 6.35
CA TYR A 69 6.99 6.57 5.83
C TYR A 69 6.51 7.09 4.47
N ASN A 70 6.27 8.40 4.37
CA ASN A 70 5.82 9.05 3.14
C ASN A 70 6.86 8.99 2.03
N ARG A 71 8.15 9.04 2.40
CA ARG A 71 9.26 8.86 1.47
C ARG A 71 9.27 7.48 0.86
N VAL A 72 9.26 6.43 1.68
CA VAL A 72 9.25 5.04 1.19
C VAL A 72 8.04 4.75 0.31
N LYS A 73 6.84 5.23 0.70
CA LYS A 73 5.64 5.10 -0.15
C LYS A 73 5.75 5.88 -1.46
N GLY A 74 6.34 7.08 -1.45
CA GLY A 74 6.56 7.86 -2.66
C GLY A 74 7.60 7.25 -3.60
N GLU A 75 8.69 6.71 -3.05
CA GLU A 75 9.71 5.96 -3.80
C GLU A 75 9.09 4.71 -4.43
N MET A 76 8.25 3.97 -3.69
CA MET A 76 7.53 2.80 -4.19
C MET A 76 6.62 3.18 -5.37
N GLU A 77 5.85 4.27 -5.24
CA GLU A 77 5.00 4.76 -6.33
C GLU A 77 5.80 5.13 -7.57
N ALA A 78 6.91 5.86 -7.42
CA ALA A 78 7.78 6.23 -8.53
C ALA A 78 8.32 4.99 -9.25
N ALA A 79 8.81 4.00 -8.51
CA ALA A 79 9.29 2.74 -9.07
C ALA A 79 8.19 1.96 -9.82
N LEU A 80 6.95 1.95 -9.31
CA LEU A 80 5.83 1.30 -10.00
C LEU A 80 5.41 2.04 -11.28
N ILE A 81 5.49 3.37 -11.29
CA ILE A 81 5.23 4.18 -12.49
C ILE A 81 6.29 3.90 -13.57
N GLU A 82 7.57 3.82 -13.18
CA GLU A 82 8.68 3.48 -14.10
C GLU A 82 8.58 2.06 -14.67
N GLN A 83 7.83 1.16 -14.03
CA GLN A 83 7.57 -0.16 -14.59
C GLN A 83 6.64 -0.13 -15.81
N ASP A 84 6.02 1.00 -16.15
CA ASP A 84 5.21 1.21 -17.36
C ASP A 84 4.10 0.16 -17.54
N TRP A 85 3.27 0.02 -16.51
CA TRP A 85 2.15 -0.92 -16.55
C TRP A 85 1.08 -0.48 -17.56
N PRO A 86 0.43 -1.42 -18.28
CA PRO A 86 -0.72 -1.08 -19.12
C PRO A 86 -1.80 -0.34 -18.32
N ARG A 87 -2.02 -0.77 -17.07
CA ARG A 87 -2.87 -0.10 -16.11
C ARG A 87 -2.24 -0.15 -14.71
N LEU A 88 -2.05 1.01 -14.09
CA LEU A 88 -1.57 1.15 -12.71
C LEU A 88 -2.57 1.97 -11.89
N THR A 89 -3.06 1.40 -10.80
CA THR A 89 -3.90 2.11 -9.83
C THR A 89 -3.19 2.22 -8.49
N ILE A 90 -3.00 3.44 -8.03
CA ILE A 90 -2.37 3.77 -6.74
C ILE A 90 -3.43 4.36 -5.81
N ALA A 91 -3.82 3.62 -4.77
CA ALA A 91 -4.72 4.12 -3.75
C ALA A 91 -3.96 4.87 -2.66
N ARG A 92 -4.30 6.13 -2.39
CA ARG A 92 -3.73 6.96 -1.32
C ARG A 92 -4.77 7.22 -0.22
N PRO A 93 -5.07 6.24 0.64
CA PRO A 93 -6.00 6.43 1.74
C PRO A 93 -5.44 7.43 2.76
N SER A 94 -6.35 8.08 3.50
CA SER A 94 -6.01 8.73 4.77
C SER A 94 -5.67 7.68 5.83
N MET A 95 -5.64 8.07 7.11
CA MET A 95 -5.41 7.13 8.20
C MET A 95 -6.40 5.96 8.15
N LEU A 96 -5.91 4.71 8.13
CA LEU A 96 -6.78 3.54 8.13
C LEU A 96 -7.39 3.37 9.54
N SER A 97 -8.71 3.46 9.65
CA SER A 97 -9.43 3.01 10.84
C SER A 97 -9.60 1.49 10.74
N GLY A 98 -8.86 0.77 11.56
CA GLY A 98 -9.15 -0.63 11.86
C GLY A 98 -9.48 -0.73 13.34
N GLU A 99 -10.46 -1.56 13.70
CA GLU A 99 -10.66 -2.03 15.07
C GLU A 99 -9.40 -2.77 15.53
N ARG A 100 -8.39 -2.01 15.96
CA ARG A 100 -7.34 -2.52 16.82
C ARG A 100 -7.75 -2.14 18.23
N GLU A 101 -8.52 -3.03 18.85
CA GLU A 101 -8.54 -3.24 20.31
C GLU A 101 -7.15 -3.62 20.83
N LYS A 102 -6.15 -2.76 20.63
CA LYS A 102 -4.93 -2.78 21.42
C LYS A 102 -4.58 -1.34 21.73
N LYS A 103 -5.11 -0.89 22.87
CA LYS A 103 -4.40 0.02 23.79
C LYS A 103 -2.96 -0.47 23.90
N ARG A 104 -2.07 -0.02 23.01
CA ARG A 104 -0.64 -0.13 23.20
C ARG A 104 -0.25 1.10 24.01
N ALA A 105 -0.11 0.83 25.31
CA ALA A 105 0.14 1.75 26.39
C ALA A 105 1.56 2.35 26.33
N ASN A 106 1.98 2.94 25.21
CA ASN A 106 3.37 3.40 25.07
C ASN A 106 3.62 4.56 24.10
N GLU A 107 2.66 5.46 23.84
CA GLU A 107 2.96 6.73 23.14
C GLU A 107 2.34 7.96 23.84
N THR A 108 2.77 8.22 25.07
CA THR A 108 2.44 9.47 25.81
C THR A 108 3.21 10.69 25.27
N PHE A 109 4.16 10.54 24.35
CA PHE A 109 5.02 11.66 23.92
C PHE A 109 4.51 12.48 22.73
N LEU A 110 3.58 11.96 21.91
CA LEU A 110 3.12 12.65 20.70
C LEU A 110 1.63 13.07 20.74
N ALA A 111 0.91 12.68 21.80
CA ALA A 111 -0.49 13.00 22.01
C ALA A 111 -0.88 14.50 21.86
N PRO A 112 -0.09 15.50 22.31
CA PRO A 112 -0.48 16.90 22.13
C PRO A 112 -0.32 17.38 20.68
N LEU A 113 0.52 16.73 19.86
CA LEU A 113 0.75 17.13 18.46
C LEU A 113 -0.42 16.73 17.55
N PHE A 114 -1.09 15.61 17.86
CA PHE A 114 -2.25 15.11 17.11
C PHE A 114 -3.54 15.93 17.33
N ARG A 115 -3.61 16.77 18.38
CA ARG A 115 -4.79 17.60 18.69
C ARG A 115 -4.93 18.85 17.81
N LEU A 116 -3.88 19.22 17.08
CA LEU A 116 -3.81 20.43 16.25
C LEU A 116 -3.98 20.16 14.74
N LEU A 117 -4.26 18.91 14.34
CA LEU A 117 -4.43 18.56 12.93
C LEU A 117 -5.89 18.78 12.47
N PRO A 118 -6.14 19.53 11.38
CA PRO A 118 -7.49 19.81 10.89
C PRO A 118 -8.22 18.54 10.43
N GLY A 119 -9.53 18.47 10.68
CA GLY A 119 -10.44 17.32 10.53
C GLY A 119 -10.61 16.71 9.12
N ASN A 120 -9.73 17.03 8.17
CA ASN A 120 -9.63 16.41 6.85
C ASN A 120 -8.93 15.03 6.91
N TRP A 121 -8.42 14.66 8.09
CA TRP A 121 -7.83 13.37 8.44
C TRP A 121 -8.87 12.34 8.91
N LYS A 122 -10.14 12.46 8.47
CA LYS A 122 -11.14 11.43 8.76
C LYS A 122 -10.55 10.08 8.36
N SER A 123 -10.55 9.13 9.27
CA SER A 123 -10.01 7.82 8.97
C SER A 123 -10.89 7.10 7.95
N ILE A 124 -10.31 6.26 7.09
CA ILE A 124 -11.05 5.42 6.15
C ILE A 124 -10.98 3.96 6.62
N ALA A 125 -12.08 3.22 6.56
CA ALA A 125 -12.05 1.81 6.95
C ALA A 125 -11.26 1.00 5.92
N ALA A 126 -10.47 0.01 6.38
CA ALA A 126 -9.74 -0.89 5.48
C ALA A 126 -10.68 -1.62 4.51
N ARG A 127 -11.90 -1.92 4.96
CA ARG A 127 -12.99 -2.49 4.15
C ARG A 127 -13.34 -1.61 2.95
N ASP A 128 -13.47 -0.30 3.17
CA ASP A 128 -13.86 0.64 2.11
C ASP A 128 -12.76 0.75 1.05
N VAL A 129 -11.50 0.75 1.47
CA VAL A 129 -10.35 0.71 0.54
C VAL A 129 -10.37 -0.58 -0.28
N ALA A 130 -10.63 -1.73 0.34
CA ALA A 130 -10.69 -3.01 -0.36
C ALA A 130 -11.85 -3.05 -1.39
N ILE A 131 -13.04 -2.56 -1.02
CA ILE A 131 -14.18 -2.45 -1.93
C ILE A 131 -13.85 -1.52 -3.10
N ALA A 132 -13.27 -0.35 -2.82
CA ALA A 132 -12.92 0.62 -3.86
C ALA A 132 -11.87 0.07 -4.84
N LEU A 133 -10.91 -0.72 -4.35
CA LEU A 133 -9.91 -1.40 -5.19
C LEU A 133 -10.52 -2.54 -6.00
N LEU A 134 -11.42 -3.35 -5.42
CA LEU A 134 -12.13 -4.40 -6.14
C LEU A 134 -13.00 -3.81 -7.27
N ALA A 135 -13.74 -2.75 -6.94
CA ALA A 135 -14.48 -1.95 -7.90
C ALA A 135 -13.60 -1.43 -9.04
N GLU A 136 -12.38 -0.99 -8.72
CA GLU A 136 -11.44 -0.51 -9.73
C GLU A 136 -10.84 -1.63 -10.58
N ALA A 137 -10.57 -2.79 -9.99
CA ALA A 137 -10.10 -3.96 -10.73
C ALA A 137 -11.11 -4.43 -11.77
N LEU A 138 -12.42 -4.28 -11.49
CA LEU A 138 -13.51 -4.71 -12.36
C LEU A 138 -14.05 -3.61 -13.28
N SER A 139 -13.62 -2.35 -13.11
CA SER A 139 -14.11 -1.23 -13.93
C SER A 139 -13.55 -1.29 -15.35
N PRO A 140 -14.32 -0.84 -16.38
CA PRO A 140 -13.86 -0.79 -17.76
C PRO A 140 -12.53 -0.03 -17.89
N THR A 141 -11.69 -0.52 -18.80
CA THR A 141 -10.28 -0.18 -18.91
C THR A 141 -10.05 1.33 -19.03
N HIS A 142 -9.19 1.86 -18.16
CA HIS A 142 -8.42 3.08 -18.42
C HIS A 142 -6.96 2.66 -18.58
N GLU A 143 -6.26 3.26 -19.54
CA GLU A 143 -4.82 3.04 -19.72
C GLU A 143 -4.01 3.98 -18.82
N GLY A 144 -2.80 3.55 -18.46
CA GLY A 144 -1.84 4.38 -17.74
C GLY A 144 -2.05 4.42 -16.23
N VAL A 145 -1.62 5.53 -15.62
CA VAL A 145 -1.53 5.68 -14.15
C VAL A 145 -2.74 6.43 -13.61
N ARG A 146 -3.42 5.83 -12.64
CA ARG A 146 -4.51 6.44 -11.89
C ARG A 146 -4.19 6.46 -10.40
N ILE A 147 -4.31 7.64 -9.79
CA ILE A 147 -4.17 7.81 -8.35
C ILE A 147 -5.56 8.03 -7.74
N LEU A 148 -5.98 7.15 -6.84
CA LEU A 148 -7.24 7.28 -6.10
C LEU A 148 -6.97 7.99 -4.77
N SER A 149 -7.53 9.19 -4.62
CA SER A 149 -7.48 9.95 -3.38
C SER A 149 -8.38 9.33 -2.29
N SER A 150 -8.16 9.71 -1.04
CA SER A 150 -8.98 9.21 0.08
C SER A 150 -10.46 9.55 -0.04
N SER A 151 -10.85 10.65 -0.70
CA SER A 151 -12.27 10.99 -0.93
C SER A 151 -12.88 10.03 -1.94
N GLU A 152 -12.21 9.78 -3.05
CA GLU A 152 -12.68 8.84 -4.08
C GLU A 152 -12.83 7.41 -3.55
N LEU A 153 -11.92 6.98 -2.66
CA LEU A 153 -11.98 5.67 -2.01
C LEU A 153 -13.21 5.53 -1.09
N ARG A 154 -13.76 6.63 -0.55
CA ARG A 154 -14.98 6.59 0.28
C ARG A 154 -16.27 6.63 -0.54
N GLU A 155 -16.27 7.36 -1.64
CA GLU A 155 -17.49 7.54 -2.45
C GLU A 155 -17.80 6.33 -3.32
N ARG A 156 -16.81 5.52 -3.68
CA ARG A 156 -16.98 4.36 -4.56
C ARG A 156 -17.81 3.22 -3.96
N PRO A 157 -17.59 2.81 -2.69
CA PRO A 157 -18.48 1.87 -2.03
C PRO A 157 -19.94 2.37 -1.99
N ALA A 158 -20.15 3.68 -1.80
CA ALA A 158 -21.49 4.25 -1.73
C ALA A 158 -22.25 4.22 -3.06
N ARG A 159 -21.57 4.47 -4.19
CA ARG A 159 -22.17 4.48 -5.54
C ARG A 159 -22.52 3.09 -6.11
N GLN A 160 -22.05 2.00 -5.49
CA GLN A 160 -22.36 0.62 -5.91
C GLN A 160 -23.49 -0.02 -5.09
N ALA A 161 -23.99 0.67 -4.06
CA ALA A 161 -25.08 0.21 -3.19
C ALA A 161 -26.44 0.81 -3.57
N GLU A 162 -26.49 1.65 -4.61
CA GLU A 162 -27.70 2.15 -5.30
C GLU A 162 -27.91 1.38 -6.60
#